data_AF-A0A7G8Q7M4-F1
#
_entry.id   AF-A0A7G8Q7M4-F1
#
_cell.length_a   1.000
_cell.length_b   1.000
_cell.length_c   1.000
_cell.angle_alpha   90.00
_cell.angle_beta   90.00
_cell.angle_gamma   90.00
#
_symmetry.space_group_name_H-M   'P 1'
#
loop_
_entity.id
_entity.type
_entity.pdbx_description
1 polymer ?
#
loop_
_entity_poly.entity_id
_entity_poly.type
_entity_poly.pdbx_seq_one_letter_code
_entity_poly.pdbx_strand_id
1 'polypeptide(L)'
;MRYLAILLLAPWLLILGWAFWAYPKSLPRTRMRRCFDVAALLLAAFAAVECAGRAFDTAAVPVVGQYGPASGAIWQQVLPALYGYGACVVVLVLALIVRQLVWRPQARQG
;
A
#
# COMPACT_ATOMS: atom_id res chain seq x y z
N MET A 1 -15.96 -11.02 8.85
CA MET A 1 -15.92 -9.97 7.81
C MET A 1 -14.48 -9.80 7.31
N ARG A 2 -14.05 -10.58 6.31
CA ARG A 2 -12.63 -10.61 5.85
C ARG A 2 -12.09 -9.24 5.40
N TYR A 3 -12.96 -8.39 4.86
CA TYR A 3 -12.56 -7.13 4.21
C TYR A 3 -12.65 -5.89 5.11
N LEU A 4 -12.99 -6.05 6.40
CA LEU A 4 -13.22 -4.91 7.29
C LEU A 4 -11.94 -4.08 7.49
N ALA A 5 -10.80 -4.74 7.68
CA ALA A 5 -9.50 -4.08 7.79
C ALA A 5 -9.14 -3.27 6.54
N ILE A 6 -9.39 -3.81 5.34
CA ILE A 6 -9.16 -3.11 4.08
C ILE A 6 -10.10 -1.92 3.95
N LEU A 7 -11.38 -2.08 4.31
CA LEU A 7 -12.37 -1.01 4.23
C LEU A 7 -12.01 0.17 5.16
N LEU A 8 -11.52 -0.11 6.36
CA LEU A 8 -11.06 0.91 7.32
C LEU A 8 -9.76 1.58 6.87
N LEU A 9 -8.87 0.83 6.23
CA LEU A 9 -7.58 1.35 5.75
C LEU A 9 -7.69 2.05 4.39
N ALA A 10 -8.72 1.74 3.59
CA ALA A 10 -8.89 2.25 2.24
C ALA A 10 -8.82 3.78 2.13
N PRO A 11 -9.46 4.59 3.01
CA PRO A 11 -9.31 6.05 2.97
C PRO A 11 -7.85 6.49 3.06
N TRP A 12 -7.07 5.85 3.94
CA TRP A 12 -5.65 6.13 4.10
C TRP A 12 -4.82 5.73 2.88
N LEU A 13 -5.06 4.54 2.31
CA LEU A 13 -4.37 4.09 1.09
C LEU A 13 -4.67 5.01 -0.11
N LEU A 14 -5.90 5.50 -0.21
CA LEU A 14 -6.28 6.47 -1.24
C LEU A 14 -5.54 7.80 -1.08
N ILE A 15 -5.35 8.27 0.15
CA ILE A 15 -4.55 9.48 0.42
C ILE A 15 -3.09 9.27 -0.02
N LEU A 16 -2.50 8.10 0.25
CA LEU A 16 -1.13 7.79 -0.19
C LEU A 16 -1.00 7.71 -1.71
N GLY A 17 -1.96 7.04 -2.37
CA GLY A 17 -2.00 6.97 -3.83
C GLY A 17 -2.16 8.35 -4.46
N TRP A 18 -3.05 9.18 -3.89
CA TRP A 18 -3.21 10.57 -4.29
C TRP A 18 -1.92 11.37 -4.09
N ALA A 19 -1.25 11.23 -2.95
CA ALA A 19 0.01 11.92 -2.68
C ALA A 19 1.12 11.52 -3.67
N PHE A 20 1.24 10.22 -3.97
CA PHE A 20 2.16 9.69 -4.98
C PHE A 20 1.91 10.28 -6.37
N TRP A 21 0.64 10.46 -6.73
CA TRP A 21 0.24 11.01 -8.02
C TRP A 21 0.38 12.54 -8.10
N ALA A 22 0.03 13.24 -7.02
CA ALA A 22 0.05 14.70 -6.94
C ALA A 22 1.47 15.28 -6.91
N TYR A 23 2.44 14.52 -6.39
CA TYR A 23 3.83 14.94 -6.28
C TYR A 23 4.76 14.09 -7.15
N PRO A 24 5.75 14.67 -7.86
CA PRO A 24 6.23 16.04 -7.78
C PRO A 24 5.63 16.88 -8.92
N LYS A 25 5.23 18.10 -8.61
CA LYS A 25 4.66 19.06 -9.58
C LYS A 25 5.70 19.58 -10.60
N SER A 26 6.99 19.37 -10.34
CA SER A 26 8.12 19.87 -11.14
C SER A 26 8.54 18.96 -12.30
N LEU A 27 8.16 17.68 -12.31
CA LEU A 27 8.58 16.76 -13.38
C LEU A 27 7.71 16.93 -14.64
N PRO A 28 8.29 16.77 -15.85
CA PRO A 28 7.54 16.86 -17.09
C PRO A 28 6.40 15.83 -17.15
N ARG A 29 5.21 16.29 -17.56
CA ARG A 29 3.97 15.48 -17.63
C ARG A 29 3.86 14.74 -18.96
N THR A 30 4.79 13.81 -19.22
CA THR A 30 4.79 12.97 -20.43
C THR A 30 3.73 11.86 -20.34
N ARG A 31 3.22 11.39 -21.49
CA ARG A 31 2.25 10.26 -21.54
C ARG A 31 2.84 8.98 -20.92
N MET A 32 4.11 8.70 -21.18
CA MET A 32 4.82 7.54 -20.63
C MET A 32 4.84 7.56 -19.08
N ARG A 33 5.10 8.72 -18.48
CA ARG A 33 5.04 8.87 -17.02
C ARG A 33 3.64 8.63 -16.47
N ARG A 34 2.60 9.14 -17.12
CA ARG A 34 1.20 8.88 -16.68
C ARG A 34 0.88 7.39 -16.70
N CYS A 35 1.25 6.67 -17.76
CA CYS A 35 1.03 5.22 -17.82
C CYS A 35 1.78 4.49 -16.69
N PHE A 36 3.02 4.89 -16.41
CA PHE A 36 3.80 4.35 -15.30
C PHE A 36 3.15 4.64 -13.93
N ASP A 37 2.75 5.87 -13.68
CA ASP A 37 2.10 6.26 -12.43
C ASP A 37 0.78 5.48 -12.22
N VAL A 38 -0.02 5.26 -13.28
CA VAL A 38 -1.25 4.41 -13.22
C VAL A 38 -0.89 2.97 -12.88
N ALA A 39 0.09 2.39 -13.60
CA ALA A 39 0.51 1.01 -13.36
C ALA A 39 1.02 0.82 -11.93
N ALA A 40 1.78 1.78 -11.40
CA ALA A 40 2.27 1.76 -10.02
C ALA A 40 1.12 1.82 -9.00
N LEU A 41 0.11 2.66 -9.22
CA LEU A 41 -1.07 2.72 -8.34
C LEU A 41 -1.88 1.43 -8.38
N LEU A 42 -2.09 0.85 -9.56
CA LEU A 42 -2.79 -0.42 -9.72
C LEU A 42 -2.03 -1.56 -9.03
N LEU A 43 -0.70 -1.59 -9.18
CA LEU A 43 0.16 -2.57 -8.52
C LEU A 43 0.13 -2.39 -7.00
N ALA A 44 0.13 -1.16 -6.49
CA ALA A 44 0.06 -0.88 -5.05
C ALA A 44 -1.28 -1.33 -4.46
N ALA A 45 -2.39 -1.05 -5.16
CA ALA A 45 -3.72 -1.53 -4.76
C ALA A 45 -3.82 -3.05 -4.76
N PHE A 46 -3.32 -3.70 -5.82
CA PHE A 46 -3.30 -5.17 -5.91
C PHE A 46 -2.47 -5.79 -4.79
N ALA A 47 -1.24 -5.31 -4.58
CA ALA A 47 -0.36 -5.78 -3.51
C ALA A 47 -0.98 -5.60 -2.12
N ALA A 48 -1.65 -4.47 -1.87
CA ALA A 48 -2.32 -4.22 -0.60
C ALA A 48 -3.45 -5.24 -0.32
N VAL A 49 -4.29 -5.53 -1.33
CA VAL A 49 -5.39 -6.50 -1.20
C VAL A 49 -4.86 -7.92 -1.01
N GLU A 50 -3.88 -8.32 -1.81
CA GLU A 50 -3.25 -9.64 -1.77
C GLU A 50 -2.53 -9.92 -0.44
N CYS A 51 -1.75 -8.95 0.06
CA CYS A 51 -1.06 -9.08 1.34
C CYS A 51 -2.03 -9.03 2.52
N ALA A 52 -3.04 -8.16 2.49
CA ALA A 52 -4.07 -8.12 3.53
C ALA A 52 -4.89 -9.43 3.58
N GLY A 53 -5.24 -10.00 2.42
CA GLY A 53 -5.94 -11.28 2.33
C GLY A 53 -5.13 -12.42 2.94
N ARG A 54 -3.86 -12.59 2.53
CA ARG A 54 -2.99 -13.63 3.10
C ARG A 54 -2.77 -13.43 4.59
N ALA A 55 -2.58 -12.20 5.04
CA ALA A 55 -2.39 -11.90 6.46
C ALA A 55 -3.62 -12.30 7.31
N PHE A 56 -4.84 -12.13 6.78
CA PHE A 56 -6.07 -12.58 7.43
C PHE A 56 -6.08 -14.10 7.58
N ASP A 57 -5.73 -14.82 6.51
CA ASP A 57 -5.74 -16.28 6.49
C ASP A 57 -4.64 -16.88 7.40
N THR A 58 -3.51 -16.19 7.55
CA THR A 58 -2.40 -16.61 8.44
C THR A 58 -2.56 -16.21 9.90
N ALA A 59 -3.50 -15.31 10.22
CA ALA A 59 -3.70 -14.82 11.58
C ALA A 59 -4.29 -15.93 12.47
N ALA A 60 -3.42 -16.66 13.15
CA ALA A 60 -3.79 -17.70 14.10
C ALA A 60 -4.56 -17.10 15.28
N VAL A 61 -5.82 -17.53 15.46
CA VAL A 61 -6.62 -17.19 16.65
C VAL A 61 -6.38 -18.28 17.69
N PRO A 62 -5.76 -17.98 18.85
CA PRO A 62 -5.65 -18.93 19.93
C PRO A 62 -7.05 -19.35 20.38
N VAL A 63 -7.26 -20.66 20.52
CA VAL A 63 -8.49 -21.19 21.12
C VAL A 63 -8.62 -20.63 22.54
N VAL A 64 -9.82 -20.17 22.86
CA VAL A 64 -10.21 -19.49 24.11
C VAL A 64 -9.49 -20.06 25.34
N GLY A 65 -8.74 -19.22 26.04
CA GLY A 65 -8.16 -19.54 27.34
C GLY A 65 -9.15 -19.27 28.48
N GLN A 66 -8.92 -19.92 29.61
CA GLN A 66 -9.74 -19.98 30.84
C GLN A 66 -10.16 -18.61 31.45
N TYR A 67 -9.61 -17.50 30.95
CA TYR A 67 -9.70 -16.16 31.55
C TYR A 67 -10.43 -15.10 30.69
N GLY A 68 -11.14 -15.49 29.63
CA GLY A 68 -12.00 -14.58 28.85
C GLY A 68 -11.97 -14.82 27.34
N PRO A 69 -12.78 -14.09 26.54
CA PRO A 69 -12.77 -14.19 25.09
C PRO A 69 -11.34 -13.95 24.60
N ALA A 70 -10.81 -14.85 23.77
CA ALA A 70 -9.45 -14.71 23.26
C ALA A 70 -9.31 -13.37 22.54
N SER A 71 -8.54 -12.46 23.12
CA SER A 71 -8.14 -11.18 22.51
C SER A 71 -7.44 -11.37 21.16
N GLY A 72 -7.10 -12.60 20.77
CA GLY A 72 -6.58 -12.99 19.46
C GLY A 72 -7.47 -12.63 18.28
N ALA A 73 -8.79 -12.49 18.46
CA ALA A 73 -9.70 -12.11 17.39
C ALA A 73 -9.41 -10.71 16.81
N ILE A 74 -8.82 -9.78 17.57
CA ILE A 74 -8.43 -8.46 17.08
C ILE A 74 -7.26 -8.54 16.08
N TRP A 75 -6.36 -9.50 16.26
CA TRP A 75 -5.18 -9.68 15.41
C TRP A 75 -5.55 -10.11 13.98
N GLN A 76 -6.71 -10.76 13.80
CA GLN A 76 -7.27 -11.02 12.47
C GLN A 76 -7.66 -9.74 11.71
N GLN A 77 -7.78 -8.59 12.37
CA GLN A 77 -8.04 -7.31 11.71
C GLN A 77 -6.78 -6.44 11.65
N VAL A 78 -5.95 -6.48 12.68
CA VAL A 78 -4.70 -5.70 12.76
C VAL A 78 -3.66 -6.19 11.76
N LEU A 79 -3.46 -7.52 11.64
CA LEU A 79 -2.46 -8.07 10.70
C LEU A 79 -2.77 -7.72 9.24
N PRO A 80 -4.00 -7.92 8.72
CA PRO A 80 -4.34 -7.47 7.37
C PRO A 80 -4.08 -5.99 7.12
N ALA A 81 -4.39 -5.14 8.09
CA ALA A 81 -4.16 -3.70 7.96
C ALA A 81 -2.66 -3.38 7.84
N LEU A 82 -1.82 -3.98 8.69
CA LEU A 82 -0.37 -3.77 8.67
C LEU A 82 0.27 -4.28 7.38
N TYR A 83 -0.08 -5.50 6.96
CA TYR A 83 0.46 -6.09 5.73
C TYR A 83 -0.01 -5.36 4.48
N GLY A 84 -1.30 -4.99 4.41
CA GLY A 84 -1.85 -4.21 3.30
C GLY A 84 -1.20 -2.82 3.19
N TYR A 85 -1.03 -2.13 4.33
CA TYR A 85 -0.33 -0.85 4.40
C TYR A 85 1.13 -0.98 3.96
N GLY A 86 1.87 -1.93 4.55
CA GLY A 86 3.28 -2.15 4.24
C GLY A 86 3.50 -2.45 2.76
N ALA A 87 2.69 -3.34 2.18
CA ALA A 87 2.76 -3.67 0.76
C ALA A 87 2.50 -2.44 -0.12
N CYS A 88 1.47 -1.64 0.20
CA CYS A 88 1.17 -0.40 -0.52
C CYS A 88 2.37 0.56 -0.49
N VAL A 89 2.91 0.84 0.70
CA VAL A 89 4.03 1.77 0.90
C VAL A 89 5.27 1.29 0.16
N VAL A 90 5.62 0.00 0.25
CA VAL A 90 6.79 -0.57 -0.44
C VAL A 90 6.66 -0.35 -1.95
N VAL A 91 5.51 -0.66 -2.54
CA VAL A 91 5.30 -0.47 -3.99
C VAL A 91 5.41 1.01 -4.36
N LEU A 92 4.77 1.91 -3.61
CA LEU A 92 4.83 3.35 -3.89
C LEU A 92 6.26 3.89 -3.75
N VAL A 93 7.02 3.48 -2.73
CA VAL A 93 8.42 3.91 -2.54
C VAL A 93 9.31 3.40 -3.66
N LEU A 94 9.19 2.13 -4.07
CA LEU A 94 9.93 1.60 -5.21
C LEU A 94 9.58 2.34 -6.50
N ALA A 95 8.29 2.59 -6.74
CA ALA A 95 7.84 3.38 -7.88
C ALA A 95 8.38 4.81 -7.84
N LEU A 96 8.48 5.44 -6.66
CA LEU A 96 9.09 6.76 -6.48
C LEU A 96 10.57 6.74 -6.88
N ILE A 97 11.33 5.75 -6.41
CA ILE A 97 12.76 5.60 -6.73
C ILE A 97 12.93 5.43 -8.24
N VAL A 98 12.20 4.50 -8.86
CA VAL A 98 12.25 4.27 -10.31
C VAL A 98 11.88 5.54 -11.07
N ARG A 99 10.82 6.24 -10.66
CA ARG A 99 10.39 7.48 -11.28
C ARG A 99 11.46 8.56 -11.20
N GLN A 100 12.14 8.69 -10.07
CA GLN A 100 13.24 9.64 -9.91
C GLN A 100 14.45 9.26 -10.77
N LEU A 101 14.80 7.97 -10.88
CA LEU A 101 15.94 7.55 -11.69
C LEU A 101 15.71 7.77 -13.20
N VAL A 102 14.49 7.51 -13.69
CA VAL A 102 14.17 7.60 -15.11
C VAL A 102 13.89 9.04 -15.56
N TRP A 103 13.21 9.86 -14.74
CA TRP A 103 12.82 11.23 -15.09
C TRP A 103 13.56 12.31 -14.29
N ARG A 104 14.72 11.98 -13.72
CA ARG A 104 15.57 12.95 -13.04
C ARG A 104 15.88 14.12 -13.99
N PRO A 105 15.53 15.37 -13.63
CA PRO A 105 15.89 16.51 -14.46
C PRO A 105 17.41 16.57 -14.57
N GLN A 106 17.93 16.59 -15.80
CA GLN A 106 19.35 16.74 -16.14
C GLN A 106 19.87 18.16 -15.80
N ALA A 107 19.62 18.66 -14.59
CA ALA A 107 19.97 20.00 -14.16
C ALA A 107 21.46 20.19 -13.80
N ARG A 108 22.37 19.37 -14.35
CA ARG A 108 23.83 19.48 -14.13
C ARG A 108 24.64 18.96 -15.33
N GLN A 109 24.49 19.57 -16.49
CA GLN A 109 25.52 19.58 -17.54
C GLN A 109 25.46 20.96 -18.22
N GLY A 110 26.15 21.93 -17.62
CA GLY A 110 26.28 23.31 -18.08
C GLY A 110 27.29 24.02 -17.21
#